data_AF-A0A315DW49-F1
#
_entry.id   AF-A0A315DW49-F1
#
_cell.length_a   1.000
_cell.length_b   1.000
_cell.length_c   1.000
_cell.angle_alpha   90.00
_cell.angle_beta   90.00
_cell.angle_gamma   90.00
#
_symmetry.space_group_name_H-M   'P 1'
#
loop_
_entity.id
_entity.type
_entity.pdbx_description
1 polymer ?
#
loop_
_entity_poly.entity_id
_entity_poly.type
_entity_poly.pdbx_seq_one_letter_code
_entity_poly.pdbx_strand_id
1 'polypeptide(L)'
;MSHLNQQVAKQQGIALIAVLWVVAALGIMVVGMIHVVKGETRLAAQLQRTTLDSGIADAAIRLALQQTLLANKKEFKTIEVTTVQVFDRTIQVEFIPLNGLINLNHAPIALLADAFQYAAGLPKEQATALAQAIDLERQKRNAKGEAAKMHSPEDLLRIPGIDYDLAALVMPLFTTDLEDTQRVNPLAAPLAVLTVLAQGNAALAQQVFQTRIERGDTTDTTQLSGNHLQISSTGQIAVRATLSSGDNMAVVRVWRLALSGDSHGLPWRVLGQDPPFQISTSSTPP
;
A
#
# COMPACT_ATOMS: atom_id res chain seq x y z
N MET A 1 24.70 -49.10 -64.73
CA MET A 1 24.88 -49.25 -63.26
C MET A 1 25.47 -48.01 -62.57
N SER A 2 25.97 -46.98 -63.28
CA SER A 2 26.54 -45.77 -62.67
C SER A 2 25.53 -44.75 -62.13
N HIS A 3 24.31 -44.67 -62.69
CA HIS A 3 23.28 -43.73 -62.24
C HIS A 3 22.61 -44.11 -60.91
N LEU A 4 22.62 -45.39 -60.53
CA LEU A 4 22.04 -45.88 -59.26
C LEU A 4 22.91 -45.48 -58.05
N ASN A 5 24.24 -45.57 -58.15
CA ASN A 5 25.14 -45.21 -57.04
C ASN A 5 25.20 -43.69 -56.78
N GLN A 6 25.02 -42.86 -57.80
CA GLN A 6 25.03 -41.40 -57.66
C GLN A 6 23.76 -40.87 -56.99
N GLN A 7 22.61 -41.56 -57.20
CA GLN A 7 21.37 -41.26 -56.48
C GLN A 7 21.43 -41.66 -55.00
N VAL A 8 22.03 -42.81 -54.68
CA VAL A 8 22.17 -43.28 -53.29
C VAL A 8 23.06 -42.32 -52.47
N ALA A 9 24.19 -41.86 -53.01
CA ALA A 9 25.06 -40.91 -52.31
C ALA A 9 24.37 -39.53 -52.09
N LYS A 10 23.58 -39.06 -53.05
CA LYS A 10 22.81 -37.81 -52.95
C LYS A 10 21.67 -37.91 -51.94
N GLN A 11 21.01 -39.06 -51.86
CA GLN A 11 19.96 -39.36 -50.87
C GLN A 11 20.55 -39.49 -49.45
N GLN A 12 21.72 -40.10 -49.30
CA GLN A 12 22.43 -40.20 -48.02
C GLN A 12 22.85 -38.82 -47.49
N GLY A 13 23.34 -37.92 -48.35
CA GLY A 13 23.67 -36.55 -47.95
C GLY A 13 22.46 -35.73 -47.48
N ILE A 14 21.32 -35.86 -48.16
CA ILE A 14 20.07 -35.19 -47.78
C ILE A 14 19.51 -35.75 -46.46
N ALA A 15 19.55 -37.08 -46.27
CA ALA A 15 19.13 -37.71 -45.03
C ALA A 15 19.98 -37.27 -43.84
N LEU A 16 21.29 -37.13 -44.02
CA LEU A 16 22.21 -36.72 -42.96
C LEU A 16 21.99 -35.25 -42.54
N ILE A 17 21.70 -34.37 -43.50
CA ILE A 17 21.32 -32.97 -43.23
C ILE A 17 19.96 -32.92 -42.49
N ALA A 18 18.97 -33.71 -42.91
CA ALA A 18 17.68 -33.75 -42.24
C ALA A 18 17.79 -34.22 -40.78
N VAL A 19 18.58 -35.26 -40.52
CA VAL A 19 18.85 -35.75 -39.15
C VAL A 19 19.56 -34.67 -38.33
N LEU A 20 20.56 -33.98 -38.90
CA LEU A 20 21.25 -32.90 -38.21
C LEU A 20 20.29 -31.77 -37.81
N TRP A 21 19.38 -31.37 -38.69
CA TRP A 21 18.36 -30.36 -38.39
C TRP A 21 17.36 -30.81 -37.33
N VAL A 22 16.94 -32.08 -37.35
CA VAL A 22 16.07 -32.64 -36.32
C VAL A 22 16.78 -32.64 -34.96
N VAL A 23 18.05 -33.07 -34.91
CA VAL A 23 18.85 -33.06 -33.66
C VAL A 23 19.06 -31.63 -33.16
N ALA A 24 19.32 -30.67 -34.05
CA ALA A 24 19.44 -29.26 -33.70
C ALA A 24 18.12 -28.69 -33.13
N ALA A 25 16.99 -28.97 -33.78
CA ALA A 25 15.66 -28.55 -33.31
C ALA A 25 15.32 -29.17 -31.94
N LEU A 26 15.66 -30.45 -31.76
CA LEU A 26 15.44 -31.18 -30.51
C LEU A 26 16.34 -30.64 -29.38
N GLY A 27 17.59 -30.27 -29.70
CA GLY A 27 18.49 -29.58 -28.77
C GLY A 27 17.95 -28.22 -28.31
N ILE A 28 17.43 -27.40 -29.22
CA ILE A 28 16.80 -26.11 -28.89
C ILE A 28 15.59 -26.32 -27.97
N MET A 29 14.75 -27.32 -28.27
CA MET A 29 13.58 -27.64 -27.46
C MET A 29 13.95 -28.04 -26.02
N VAL A 30 14.97 -28.89 -25.87
CA VAL A 30 15.45 -29.32 -24.54
C VAL A 30 16.01 -28.14 -23.74
N VAL A 31 16.79 -27.26 -24.37
CA VAL A 31 17.30 -26.04 -23.72
C VAL A 31 16.16 -25.12 -23.29
N GLY A 32 15.15 -24.92 -24.15
CA GLY A 32 13.95 -24.15 -23.80
C GLY A 32 13.21 -24.71 -22.59
N MET A 33 13.03 -26.04 -22.53
CA MET A 33 12.34 -26.70 -21.41
C MET A 33 13.12 -26.59 -20.09
N ILE A 34 14.45 -26.69 -20.13
CA ILE A 34 15.31 -26.49 -18.94
C ILE A 34 15.16 -25.07 -18.39
N HIS A 35 15.02 -24.06 -19.24
CA HIS A 35 14.82 -22.68 -18.81
C HIS A 35 13.45 -22.47 -18.14
N VAL A 36 12.39 -23.08 -18.68
CA VAL A 36 11.03 -23.01 -18.10
C VAL A 36 10.98 -23.68 -16.73
N VAL A 37 11.52 -24.89 -16.59
CA VAL A 37 11.54 -25.63 -15.31
C VAL A 37 12.35 -24.88 -14.23
N LYS A 38 13.51 -24.31 -14.60
CA LYS A 38 14.28 -23.46 -13.67
C LYS A 38 13.52 -22.18 -13.28
N GLY A 39 12.75 -21.60 -14.20
CA GLY A 39 11.86 -20.48 -13.93
C GLY A 39 10.78 -20.83 -12.89
N GLU A 40 10.11 -21.97 -13.05
CA GLU A 40 9.06 -22.43 -12.13
C GLU A 40 9.60 -22.69 -10.72
N THR A 41 10.76 -23.34 -10.60
CA THR A 41 11.38 -23.59 -9.28
C THR A 41 11.78 -22.29 -8.56
N ARG A 42 12.28 -21.29 -9.29
CA ARG A 42 12.62 -19.97 -8.73
C ARG A 42 11.38 -19.23 -8.26
N LEU A 43 10.31 -19.26 -9.06
CA LEU A 43 9.03 -18.64 -8.71
C LEU A 43 8.42 -19.29 -7.46
N ALA A 44 8.39 -20.63 -7.40
CA ALA A 44 7.88 -21.36 -6.24
C ALA A 44 8.67 -21.05 -4.96
N ALA A 45 10.01 -21.01 -5.05
CA ALA A 45 10.87 -20.65 -3.93
C ALA A 45 10.64 -19.19 -3.48
N GLN A 46 10.40 -18.26 -4.40
CA GLN A 46 10.09 -16.87 -4.08
C GLN A 46 8.74 -16.72 -3.38
N LEU A 47 7.70 -17.39 -3.88
CA LEU A 47 6.38 -17.39 -3.23
C LEU A 47 6.46 -17.94 -1.81
N GLN A 48 7.15 -19.06 -1.62
CA GLN A 48 7.36 -19.64 -0.30
C GLN A 48 8.07 -18.65 0.66
N ARG A 49 9.13 -17.99 0.19
CA ARG A 49 9.85 -16.96 0.98
C ARG A 49 8.93 -15.82 1.38
N THR A 50 8.17 -15.25 0.44
CA THR A 50 7.24 -14.15 0.73
C THR A 50 6.19 -14.56 1.76
N THR A 51 5.67 -15.80 1.70
CA THR A 51 4.71 -16.30 2.70
C THR A 51 5.36 -16.41 4.09
N LEU A 52 6.57 -16.96 4.18
CA LEU A 52 7.29 -17.07 5.46
C LEU A 52 7.60 -15.68 6.04
N ASP A 53 8.16 -14.79 5.21
CA ASP A 53 8.50 -13.42 5.61
C ASP A 53 7.25 -12.62 6.02
N SER A 54 6.12 -12.81 5.34
CA SER A 54 4.84 -12.22 5.74
C SER A 54 4.37 -12.74 7.11
N GLY A 55 4.54 -14.03 7.39
CA GLY A 55 4.22 -14.62 8.70
C GLY A 55 5.10 -14.08 9.82
N ILE A 56 6.39 -13.87 9.57
CA ILE A 56 7.33 -13.25 10.52
C ILE A 56 6.92 -11.79 10.79
N ALA A 57 6.59 -11.03 9.74
CA ALA A 57 6.13 -9.65 9.88
C ALA A 57 4.78 -9.55 10.63
N ASP A 58 3.83 -10.47 10.39
CA ASP A 58 2.59 -10.55 11.16
C ASP A 58 2.85 -10.87 12.65
N ALA A 59 3.81 -11.76 12.95
CA ALA A 59 4.22 -12.03 14.32
C ALA A 59 4.85 -10.80 14.99
N ALA A 60 5.67 -10.04 14.24
CA ALA A 60 6.26 -8.79 14.70
C ALA A 60 5.19 -7.75 15.07
N ILE A 61 4.16 -7.58 14.22
CA ILE A 61 3.01 -6.69 14.51
C ILE A 61 2.34 -7.09 15.83
N ARG A 62 2.03 -8.38 16.01
CA ARG A 62 1.36 -8.88 17.23
C ARG A 62 2.19 -8.67 18.49
N LEU A 63 3.51 -8.90 18.44
CA LEU A 63 4.41 -8.69 19.57
C LEU A 63 4.54 -7.21 19.91
N ALA A 64 4.68 -6.34 18.90
CA ALA A 64 4.73 -4.90 19.09
C ALA A 64 3.44 -4.38 19.75
N LEU A 65 2.27 -4.83 19.26
CA LEU A 65 0.97 -4.51 19.87
C LEU A 65 0.88 -4.98 21.31
N GLN A 66 1.32 -6.20 21.61
CA GLN A 66 1.32 -6.73 22.98
C GLN A 66 2.16 -5.85 23.90
N GLN A 67 3.38 -5.50 23.51
CA GLN A 67 4.28 -4.65 24.30
C GLN A 67 3.67 -3.27 24.56
N THR A 68 3.11 -2.64 23.51
CA THR A 68 2.45 -1.34 23.60
C THR A 68 1.25 -1.36 24.55
N LEU A 69 0.41 -2.39 24.48
CA LEU A 69 -0.75 -2.52 25.36
C LEU A 69 -0.37 -2.85 26.80
N LEU A 70 0.68 -3.65 27.02
CA LEU A 70 1.23 -3.87 28.37
C LEU A 70 1.79 -2.58 28.98
N ALA A 71 2.29 -1.67 28.15
CA ALA A 71 2.70 -0.32 28.57
C ALA A 71 1.52 0.66 28.71
N ASN A 72 0.26 0.19 28.64
CA ASN A 72 -0.96 1.00 28.69
C ASN A 72 -1.04 2.11 27.63
N LYS A 73 -0.33 1.98 26.51
CA LYS A 73 -0.38 2.94 25.41
C LYS A 73 -1.47 2.51 24.42
N LYS A 74 -2.51 3.33 24.27
CA LYS A 74 -3.67 3.02 23.40
C LYS A 74 -3.94 4.04 22.32
N GLU A 75 -3.24 5.17 22.35
CA GLU A 75 -3.43 6.25 21.39
C GLU A 75 -2.09 6.82 20.95
N PHE A 76 -2.08 7.30 19.70
CA PHE A 76 -0.89 7.82 19.04
C PHE A 76 -1.22 9.16 18.38
N LYS A 77 -0.32 10.12 18.54
CA LYS A 77 -0.43 11.47 17.95
C LYS A 77 0.54 11.67 16.78
N THR A 78 1.71 11.05 16.86
CA THR A 78 2.74 11.03 15.81
C THR A 78 2.95 9.60 15.33
N ILE A 79 3.67 9.48 14.20
CA ILE A 79 4.19 8.18 13.78
C ILE A 79 5.28 7.77 14.78
N GLU A 80 5.16 6.56 15.31
CA GLU A 80 6.13 6.01 16.24
C GLU A 80 6.71 4.71 15.72
N VAL A 81 8.00 4.53 15.97
CA VAL A 81 8.76 3.37 15.50
C VAL A 81 9.25 2.58 16.69
N THR A 82 9.04 1.27 16.66
CA THR A 82 9.66 0.32 17.58
C THR A 82 10.38 -0.78 16.82
N THR A 83 11.24 -1.51 17.50
CA THR A 83 11.90 -2.69 16.96
C THR A 83 11.56 -3.90 17.81
N VAL A 84 11.18 -4.99 17.17
CA VAL A 84 10.91 -6.27 17.83
C VAL A 84 11.81 -7.37 17.27
N GLN A 85 12.18 -8.32 18.11
CA GLN A 85 12.96 -9.49 17.71
C GLN A 85 12.01 -10.67 17.48
N VAL A 86 12.09 -11.28 16.29
CA VAL A 86 11.32 -12.47 15.92
C VAL A 86 12.23 -13.44 15.18
N PHE A 87 12.42 -14.66 15.71
CA PHE A 87 13.30 -15.69 15.13
C PHE A 87 14.68 -15.16 14.71
N ASP A 88 15.35 -14.46 15.64
CA ASP A 88 16.68 -13.83 15.44
C ASP A 88 16.75 -12.74 14.36
N ARG A 89 15.59 -12.24 13.92
CA ARG A 89 15.49 -11.09 13.02
C ARG A 89 14.95 -9.89 13.78
N THR A 90 15.59 -8.73 13.58
CA THR A 90 15.10 -7.45 14.07
C THR A 90 14.16 -6.84 13.02
N ILE A 91 12.91 -6.60 13.40
CA ILE A 91 11.88 -6.03 12.53
C ILE A 91 11.50 -4.65 13.05
N GLN A 92 11.54 -3.67 12.16
CA GLN A 92 11.00 -2.35 12.41
C GLN A 92 9.48 -2.39 12.28
N VAL A 93 8.79 -1.93 13.32
CA VAL A 93 7.33 -1.82 13.36
C VAL A 93 6.96 -0.37 13.60
N GLU A 94 6.11 0.17 12.76
CA GLU A 94 5.64 1.54 12.83
C GLU A 94 4.17 1.58 13.23
N PHE A 95 3.83 2.47 14.14
CA PHE A 95 2.47 2.82 14.53
C PHE A 95 2.12 4.14 13.87
N ILE A 96 1.17 4.10 12.93
CA ILE A 96 0.80 5.23 12.08
C ILE A 96 -0.64 5.63 12.43
N PRO A 97 -0.88 6.79 13.06
CA PRO A 97 -2.23 7.28 13.32
C PRO A 97 -3.04 7.45 12.02
N LEU A 98 -4.22 6.83 11.93
CA LEU A 98 -5.06 6.93 10.73
C LEU A 98 -5.62 8.35 10.55
N ASN A 99 -5.68 9.17 11.61
CA ASN A 99 -6.10 10.56 11.52
C ASN A 99 -5.12 11.47 10.75
N GLY A 100 -3.97 10.95 10.29
CA GLY A 100 -3.14 11.58 9.27
C GLY A 100 -3.72 11.48 7.84
N LEU A 101 -4.69 10.61 7.60
CA LEU A 101 -5.41 10.48 6.34
C LEU A 101 -6.73 11.25 6.37
N ILE A 102 -7.31 11.49 5.20
CA ILE A 102 -8.60 12.18 5.06
C ILE A 102 -9.73 11.16 5.26
N ASN A 103 -10.60 11.41 6.24
CA ASN A 103 -11.75 10.54 6.49
C ASN A 103 -12.80 10.69 5.37
N LEU A 104 -12.98 9.66 4.55
CA LEU A 104 -13.89 9.68 3.43
C LEU A 104 -15.37 9.73 3.83
N ASN A 105 -15.72 9.38 5.07
CA ASN A 105 -17.09 9.42 5.57
C ASN A 105 -17.44 10.74 6.28
N HIS A 106 -16.45 11.45 6.85
CA HIS A 106 -16.70 12.62 7.70
C HIS A 106 -15.97 13.91 7.29
N ALA A 107 -15.03 13.86 6.34
CA ALA A 107 -14.32 15.06 5.89
C ALA A 107 -15.28 16.09 5.27
N PRO A 108 -15.12 17.40 5.59
CA PRO A 108 -15.89 18.46 4.96
C PRO A 108 -15.70 18.50 3.44
N ILE A 109 -16.72 18.96 2.71
CA ILE A 109 -16.71 19.08 1.24
C ILE A 109 -15.48 19.87 0.77
N ALA A 110 -15.11 20.94 1.47
CA ALA A 110 -13.93 21.73 1.13
C ALA A 110 -12.61 20.93 1.18
N LEU A 111 -12.43 20.06 2.18
CA LEU A 111 -11.24 19.21 2.29
C LEU A 111 -11.20 18.13 1.19
N LEU A 112 -12.36 17.56 0.85
CA LEU A 112 -12.45 16.62 -0.27
C LEU A 112 -12.11 17.29 -1.59
N ALA A 113 -12.64 18.50 -1.83
CA ALA A 113 -12.37 19.27 -3.04
C ALA A 113 -10.88 19.60 -3.14
N ASP A 114 -10.24 20.04 -2.05
CA ASP A 114 -8.80 20.28 -2.02
C ASP A 114 -7.98 19.01 -2.31
N ALA A 115 -8.43 17.84 -1.84
CA ALA A 115 -7.77 16.58 -2.15
C ALA A 115 -7.77 16.29 -3.66
N PHE A 116 -8.92 16.42 -4.32
CA PHE A 116 -9.03 16.25 -5.77
C PHE A 116 -8.27 17.34 -6.56
N GLN A 117 -8.32 18.59 -6.10
CA GLN A 117 -7.65 19.69 -6.77
C GLN A 117 -6.13 19.56 -6.70
N TYR A 118 -5.58 19.35 -5.51
CA TYR A 118 -4.13 19.44 -5.30
C TYR A 118 -3.40 18.10 -5.43
N ALA A 119 -4.05 16.96 -5.14
CA ALA A 119 -3.43 15.65 -5.32
C ALA A 119 -3.61 15.12 -6.75
N ALA A 120 -4.78 15.36 -7.37
CA ALA A 120 -5.07 14.91 -8.73
C ALA A 120 -4.92 16.00 -9.80
N GLY A 121 -4.61 17.23 -9.42
CA GLY A 121 -4.42 18.33 -10.37
C GLY A 121 -5.71 18.74 -11.09
N LEU A 122 -6.88 18.42 -10.54
CA LEU A 122 -8.15 18.71 -11.19
C LEU A 122 -8.50 20.21 -11.11
N PRO A 123 -9.19 20.76 -12.12
CA PRO A 123 -9.77 22.10 -12.02
C PRO A 123 -10.69 22.21 -10.80
N LYS A 124 -10.65 23.36 -10.12
CA LYS A 124 -11.41 23.61 -8.88
C LYS A 124 -12.90 23.27 -9.00
N GLU A 125 -13.53 23.60 -10.12
CA GLU A 125 -14.94 23.31 -10.38
C GLU A 125 -15.21 21.80 -10.41
N GLN A 126 -14.38 21.04 -11.15
CA GLN A 126 -14.49 19.58 -11.22
C GLN A 126 -14.21 18.93 -9.86
N ALA A 127 -13.19 19.39 -9.15
CA ALA A 127 -12.86 18.90 -7.81
C ALA A 127 -14.01 19.13 -6.81
N THR A 128 -14.65 20.30 -6.89
CA THR A 128 -15.82 20.64 -6.07
C THR A 128 -17.03 19.76 -6.42
N ALA A 129 -17.28 19.51 -7.71
CA ALA A 129 -18.36 18.65 -8.16
C ALA A 129 -18.19 17.20 -7.66
N LEU A 130 -16.97 16.65 -7.70
CA LEU A 130 -16.68 15.30 -7.17
C LEU A 130 -16.86 15.25 -5.65
N ALA A 131 -16.39 16.27 -4.92
CA ALA A 131 -16.60 16.36 -3.48
C ALA A 131 -18.09 16.41 -3.09
N GLN A 132 -18.91 17.13 -3.87
CA GLN A 132 -20.36 17.15 -3.71
C GLN A 132 -21.00 15.80 -4.04
N ALA A 133 -20.52 15.11 -5.08
CA ALA A 133 -21.00 13.77 -5.42
C ALA A 133 -20.76 12.76 -4.30
N ILE A 134 -19.61 12.83 -3.63
CA ILE A 134 -19.33 12.04 -2.42
C ILE A 134 -20.31 12.38 -1.30
N ASP A 135 -20.58 13.66 -1.07
CA ASP A 135 -21.53 14.09 -0.04
C ASP A 135 -22.96 13.58 -0.30
N LEU A 136 -23.40 13.62 -1.57
CA LEU A 136 -24.67 13.04 -1.99
C LEU A 136 -24.72 11.52 -1.74
N GLU A 137 -23.60 10.81 -1.96
CA GLU A 137 -23.53 9.37 -1.67
C GLU A 137 -23.69 9.10 -0.16
N ARG A 138 -23.02 9.88 0.70
CA ARG A 138 -23.12 9.77 2.16
C ARG A 138 -24.55 10.00 2.69
N GLN A 139 -25.34 10.80 1.98
CA GLN A 139 -26.73 11.11 2.34
C GLN A 139 -27.70 9.98 1.98
N LYS A 140 -27.33 9.04 1.11
CA LYS A 140 -28.18 7.90 0.77
C LYS A 140 -28.45 7.05 2.01
N ARG A 141 -29.60 6.38 2.03
CA ARG A 141 -29.94 5.43 3.08
C ARG A 141 -29.72 4.00 2.60
N ASN A 142 -29.12 3.17 3.45
CA ASN A 142 -29.04 1.73 3.20
C ASN A 142 -30.42 1.07 3.41
N ALA A 143 -30.52 -0.24 3.14
CA ALA A 143 -31.77 -0.98 3.28
C ALA A 143 -32.36 -0.98 4.72
N LYS A 144 -31.55 -0.63 5.73
CA LYS A 144 -31.95 -0.49 7.14
C LYS A 144 -32.31 0.95 7.53
N GLY A 145 -32.28 1.90 6.59
CA GLY A 145 -32.57 3.31 6.85
C GLY A 145 -31.42 4.10 7.47
N GLU A 146 -30.22 3.53 7.55
CA GLU A 146 -29.02 4.18 8.09
C GLU A 146 -28.28 4.94 6.97
N ALA A 147 -27.45 5.92 7.31
CA ALA A 147 -26.58 6.58 6.31
C ALA A 147 -25.69 5.55 5.61
N ALA A 148 -25.64 5.59 4.28
CA ALA A 148 -24.75 4.77 3.48
C ALA A 148 -23.30 5.21 3.78
N LYS A 149 -22.58 4.36 4.51
CA LYS A 149 -21.14 4.56 4.76
C LYS A 149 -20.33 3.88 3.69
N MET A 150 -19.25 4.53 3.28
CA MET A 150 -18.20 3.89 2.51
C MET A 150 -17.40 2.99 3.45
N HIS A 151 -17.16 1.76 3.01
CA HIS A 151 -16.47 0.75 3.81
C HIS A 151 -14.98 0.68 3.46
N SER A 152 -14.63 1.15 2.27
CA SER A 152 -13.25 1.17 1.78
C SER A 152 -13.03 2.36 0.84
N PRO A 153 -11.79 2.88 0.70
CA PRO A 153 -11.48 3.92 -0.29
C PRO A 153 -11.88 3.54 -1.73
N GLU A 154 -11.91 2.25 -2.06
CA GLU A 154 -12.33 1.72 -3.36
C GLU A 154 -13.80 2.02 -3.69
N ASP A 155 -14.63 2.33 -2.69
CA ASP A 155 -16.01 2.76 -2.91
C ASP A 155 -16.08 4.08 -3.70
N LEU A 156 -14.97 4.83 -3.82
CA LEU A 156 -14.83 5.97 -4.73
C LEU A 156 -15.15 5.60 -6.19
N LEU A 157 -14.88 4.37 -6.63
CA LEU A 157 -15.20 3.91 -7.99
C LEU A 157 -16.71 3.85 -8.27
N ARG A 158 -17.55 3.94 -7.23
CA ARG A 158 -19.01 4.02 -7.39
C ARG A 158 -19.49 5.45 -7.63
N ILE A 159 -18.64 6.45 -7.39
CA ILE A 159 -18.99 7.86 -7.53
C ILE A 159 -18.91 8.25 -9.01
N PRO A 160 -20.02 8.74 -9.61
CA PRO A 160 -19.99 9.20 -10.99
C PRO A 160 -18.94 10.28 -11.20
N GLY A 161 -18.12 10.11 -12.25
CA GLY A 161 -17.02 11.02 -12.57
C GLY A 161 -15.68 10.64 -11.96
N ILE A 162 -15.61 9.59 -11.14
CA ILE A 162 -14.34 8.98 -10.69
C ILE A 162 -14.06 7.74 -11.53
N ASP A 163 -13.05 7.84 -12.40
CA ASP A 163 -12.53 6.68 -13.15
C ASP A 163 -11.43 5.96 -12.37
N TYR A 164 -10.93 4.86 -12.94
CA TYR A 164 -9.93 4.02 -12.30
C TYR A 164 -8.60 4.76 -12.05
N ASP A 165 -8.15 5.57 -13.01
CA ASP A 165 -6.87 6.28 -12.93
C ASP A 165 -6.93 7.38 -11.86
N LEU A 166 -8.02 8.15 -11.83
CA LEU A 166 -8.27 9.13 -10.78
C LEU A 166 -8.36 8.46 -9.41
N ALA A 167 -9.12 7.37 -9.31
CA ALA A 167 -9.27 6.65 -8.05
C ALA A 167 -7.92 6.11 -7.55
N ALA A 168 -7.12 5.48 -8.40
CA ALA A 168 -5.80 4.97 -8.05
C ALA A 168 -4.87 6.07 -7.53
N LEU A 169 -4.98 7.28 -8.08
CA LEU A 169 -4.19 8.43 -7.66
C LEU A 169 -4.61 8.95 -6.28
N VAL A 170 -5.91 9.00 -5.98
CA VAL A 170 -6.42 9.64 -4.75
C VAL A 170 -6.70 8.69 -3.60
N MET A 171 -6.94 7.41 -3.85
CA MET A 171 -7.23 6.41 -2.81
C MET A 171 -6.22 6.43 -1.65
N PRO A 172 -4.89 6.56 -1.88
CA PRO A 172 -3.90 6.60 -0.79
C PRO A 172 -4.03 7.79 0.17
N LEU A 173 -4.80 8.83 -0.18
CA LEU A 173 -5.04 9.98 0.70
C LEU A 173 -6.17 9.72 1.71
N PHE A 174 -7.02 8.72 1.47
CA PHE A 174 -8.27 8.52 2.18
C PHE A 174 -8.26 7.32 3.12
N THR A 175 -9.12 7.38 4.13
CA THR A 175 -9.47 6.25 4.98
C THR A 175 -10.97 6.25 5.29
N THR A 176 -11.55 5.07 5.50
CA THR A 176 -12.93 4.86 5.95
C THR A 176 -13.01 4.35 7.40
N ASP A 177 -11.85 4.09 8.01
CA ASP A 177 -11.72 3.43 9.32
C ASP A 177 -11.86 4.39 10.51
N LEU A 178 -11.86 5.69 10.24
CA LEU A 178 -12.02 6.73 11.25
C LEU A 178 -13.50 6.93 11.57
N GLU A 179 -13.82 6.97 12.86
CA GLU A 179 -15.22 7.07 13.31
C GLU A 179 -15.82 8.46 13.09
N ASP A 180 -15.31 9.51 13.75
CA ASP A 180 -15.93 10.86 13.68
C ASP A 180 -14.92 11.98 13.32
N THR A 181 -13.73 11.61 12.87
CA THR A 181 -12.67 12.58 12.56
C THR A 181 -12.98 13.32 11.25
N GLN A 182 -13.13 14.64 11.32
CA GLN A 182 -13.42 15.50 10.16
C GLN A 182 -12.17 16.19 9.58
N ARG A 183 -11.10 16.27 10.35
CA ARG A 183 -9.88 17.03 10.04
C ARG A 183 -8.65 16.13 10.12
N VAL A 184 -7.56 16.60 9.55
CA VAL A 184 -6.33 15.82 9.41
C VAL A 184 -5.32 16.23 10.47
N ASN A 185 -4.64 15.25 11.06
CA ASN A 185 -3.47 15.46 11.89
C ASN A 185 -2.20 15.55 11.00
N PRO A 186 -1.63 16.75 10.80
CA PRO A 186 -0.45 16.92 9.94
C PRO A 186 0.79 16.17 10.46
N LEU A 187 0.84 15.85 11.75
CA LEU A 187 1.98 15.14 12.33
C LEU A 187 2.05 13.67 11.90
N ALA A 188 0.91 13.09 11.53
CA ALA A 188 0.81 11.72 11.02
C ALA A 188 0.57 11.64 9.50
N ALA A 189 0.29 12.78 8.85
CA ALA A 189 -0.12 12.81 7.44
C ALA A 189 0.99 12.36 6.47
N PRO A 190 0.71 11.50 5.47
CA PRO A 190 1.68 11.21 4.42
C PRO A 190 1.93 12.45 3.54
N LEU A 191 3.03 12.43 2.78
CA LEU A 191 3.44 13.56 1.94
C LEU A 191 2.35 14.04 0.97
N ALA A 192 1.59 13.12 0.38
CA ALA A 192 0.48 13.45 -0.52
C ALA A 192 -0.61 14.26 0.20
N VAL A 193 -0.98 13.86 1.43
CA VAL A 193 -1.96 14.60 2.24
C VAL A 193 -1.38 15.94 2.71
N LEU A 194 -0.10 16.00 3.08
CA LEU A 194 0.56 17.27 3.40
C LEU A 194 0.56 18.24 2.20
N THR A 195 0.67 17.73 0.97
CA THR A 195 0.57 18.54 -0.26
C THR A 195 -0.82 19.15 -0.41
N VAL A 196 -1.87 18.39 -0.09
CA VAL A 196 -3.25 18.91 -0.02
C VAL A 196 -3.38 20.00 1.04
N LEU A 197 -2.88 19.75 2.25
CA LEU A 197 -2.93 20.72 3.36
C LEU A 197 -2.12 21.99 3.08
N ALA A 198 -1.07 21.87 2.26
CA ALA A 198 -0.23 22.97 1.77
C ALA A 198 -0.78 23.62 0.47
N GLN A 199 -2.01 23.30 0.06
CA GLN A 199 -2.67 23.87 -1.13
C GLN A 199 -1.83 23.71 -2.41
N GLY A 200 -1.19 22.54 -2.58
CA GLY A 200 -0.33 22.24 -3.72
C GLY A 200 1.11 22.76 -3.60
N ASN A 201 1.48 23.44 -2.50
CA ASN A 201 2.86 23.82 -2.26
C ASN A 201 3.71 22.61 -1.84
N ALA A 202 4.27 21.91 -2.83
CA ALA A 202 5.08 20.72 -2.62
C ALA A 202 6.35 20.97 -1.77
N ALA A 203 6.95 22.15 -1.87
CA ALA A 203 8.13 22.50 -1.09
C ALA A 203 7.80 22.61 0.41
N LEU A 204 6.68 23.27 0.74
CA LEU A 204 6.18 23.35 2.11
C LEU A 204 5.79 21.97 2.64
N ALA A 205 5.07 21.17 1.85
CA ALA A 205 4.68 19.82 2.24
C ALA A 205 5.89 18.94 2.55
N GLN A 206 6.92 18.98 1.69
CA GLN A 206 8.18 18.26 1.91
C GLN A 206 8.90 18.77 3.16
N GLN A 207 8.96 20.09 3.36
CA GLN A 207 9.59 20.69 4.54
C GLN A 207 8.93 20.20 5.83
N VAL A 208 7.60 20.22 5.91
CA VAL A 208 6.85 19.71 7.08
C VAL A 208 7.08 18.21 7.25
N PHE A 209 7.04 17.44 6.15
CA PHE A 209 7.27 16.00 6.18
C PHE A 209 8.64 15.63 6.73
N GLN A 210 9.70 16.39 6.39
CA GLN A 210 11.05 16.15 6.90
C GLN A 210 11.21 16.65 8.33
N THR A 211 10.71 17.86 8.63
CA THR A 211 10.84 18.45 9.97
C THR A 211 10.18 17.59 11.05
N ARG A 212 9.07 16.91 10.74
CA ARG A 212 8.38 16.04 11.71
C ARG A 212 9.19 14.80 12.11
N ILE A 213 10.09 14.33 11.25
CA ILE A 213 10.96 13.19 11.58
C ILE A 213 11.94 13.59 12.68
N GLU A 214 12.42 14.84 12.65
CA GLU A 214 13.35 15.38 13.64
C GLU A 214 12.63 15.91 14.91
N ARG A 215 11.50 16.58 14.74
CA ARG A 215 10.84 17.35 15.81
C ARG A 215 9.61 16.69 16.43
N GLY A 216 9.08 15.65 15.79
CA GLY A 216 7.86 14.95 16.21
C GLY A 216 6.72 15.93 16.48
N ASP A 217 6.25 15.90 17.73
CA ASP A 217 5.11 16.69 18.22
C ASP A 217 5.30 18.21 18.21
N THR A 218 6.54 18.68 18.09
CA THR A 218 6.89 20.12 18.13
C THR A 218 7.03 20.75 16.74
N THR A 219 6.62 20.02 15.71
CA THR A 219 6.66 20.50 14.32
C THR A 219 5.74 21.71 14.14
N ASP A 220 6.29 22.78 13.54
CA ASP A 220 5.49 23.94 13.15
C ASP A 220 4.63 23.59 11.93
N THR A 221 3.32 23.71 12.11
CA THR A 221 2.31 23.41 11.08
C THR A 221 1.47 24.65 10.75
N THR A 222 1.85 25.83 11.24
CA THR A 222 1.09 27.08 11.09
C THR A 222 0.97 27.56 9.64
N GLN A 223 1.89 27.16 8.78
CA GLN A 223 1.86 27.48 7.35
C GLN A 223 0.89 26.59 6.54
N LEU A 224 0.36 25.52 7.15
CA LEU A 224 -0.65 24.66 6.52
C LEU A 224 -2.06 25.25 6.69
N SER A 225 -3.00 24.76 5.89
CA SER A 225 -4.39 25.22 5.90
C SER A 225 -5.11 24.88 7.22
N GLY A 226 -5.08 25.80 8.19
CA GLY A 226 -5.60 25.58 9.55
C GLY A 226 -7.05 25.07 9.64
N ASN A 227 -7.91 25.40 8.67
CA ASN A 227 -9.30 24.93 8.62
C ASN A 227 -9.44 23.40 8.47
N HIS A 228 -8.39 22.74 7.97
CA HIS A 228 -8.35 21.30 7.74
C HIS A 228 -7.55 20.55 8.80
N LEU A 229 -6.96 21.24 9.77
CA LEU A 229 -6.03 20.64 10.73
C LEU A 229 -6.71 20.32 12.07
N GLN A 230 -6.37 19.16 12.60
CA GLN A 230 -6.65 18.78 13.98
C GLN A 230 -5.52 17.89 14.48
N ILE A 231 -4.65 18.46 15.32
CA ILE A 231 -3.62 17.69 16.01
C ILE A 231 -4.27 17.02 17.23
N SER A 232 -4.47 15.71 17.16
CA SER A 232 -5.02 14.91 18.25
C SER A 232 -4.48 13.49 18.22
N SER A 233 -4.50 12.82 19.37
CA SER A 233 -4.22 11.39 19.45
C SER A 233 -5.41 10.58 18.94
N THR A 234 -5.16 9.36 18.45
CA THR A 234 -6.21 8.38 18.12
C THR A 234 -5.73 6.96 18.40
N GLY A 235 -6.66 6.07 18.76
CA GLY A 235 -6.45 4.63 18.85
C GLY A 235 -6.75 3.86 17.55
N GLN A 236 -7.20 4.56 16.50
CA GLN A 236 -7.38 4.01 15.15
C GLN A 236 -6.09 4.20 14.37
N ILE A 237 -5.36 3.11 14.13
CA ILE A 237 -3.99 3.13 13.64
C ILE A 237 -3.76 2.11 12.52
N ALA A 238 -2.79 2.39 11.65
CA ALA A 238 -2.14 1.39 10.83
C ALA A 238 -0.83 0.95 11.51
N VAL A 239 -0.59 -0.36 11.59
CA VAL A 239 0.66 -0.93 12.09
C VAL A 239 1.39 -1.55 10.92
N ARG A 240 2.57 -1.03 10.60
CA ARG A 240 3.39 -1.45 9.47
C ARG A 240 4.62 -2.18 9.95
N ALA A 241 4.82 -3.42 9.54
CA ALA A 241 6.06 -4.16 9.74
C ALA A 241 6.82 -4.29 8.43
N THR A 242 8.10 -3.93 8.44
CA THR A 242 8.99 -4.01 7.28
C THR A 242 10.10 -5.01 7.59
N LEU A 243 10.14 -6.11 6.83
CA LEU A 243 11.12 -7.18 6.99
C LEU A 243 12.00 -7.27 5.74
N SER A 244 13.31 -7.12 5.91
CA SER A 244 14.27 -7.37 4.83
C SER A 244 14.23 -8.85 4.42
N SER A 245 13.98 -9.12 3.14
CA SER A 245 13.83 -10.45 2.55
C SER A 245 15.11 -10.94 1.84
N GLY A 246 16.16 -10.10 1.83
CA GLY A 246 17.34 -10.28 0.99
C GLY A 246 17.18 -9.61 -0.39
N ASP A 247 18.23 -9.63 -1.21
CA ASP A 247 18.22 -9.09 -2.57
C ASP A 247 17.79 -7.60 -2.69
N ASN A 248 18.07 -6.80 -1.67
CA ASN A 248 17.68 -5.38 -1.59
C ASN A 248 16.15 -5.18 -1.68
N MET A 249 15.38 -6.18 -1.24
CA MET A 249 13.92 -6.17 -1.15
C MET A 249 13.47 -6.35 0.30
N ALA A 250 12.36 -5.71 0.65
CA ALA A 250 11.67 -5.91 1.93
C ALA A 250 10.21 -6.28 1.69
N VAL A 251 9.70 -7.20 2.50
CA VAL A 251 8.27 -7.51 2.59
C VAL A 251 7.65 -6.55 3.60
N VAL A 252 6.52 -5.96 3.22
CA VAL A 252 5.76 -5.04 4.05
C VAL A 252 4.41 -5.66 4.38
N ARG A 253 4.04 -5.60 5.66
CA ARG A 253 2.71 -5.98 6.18
C ARG A 253 2.09 -4.79 6.87
N VAL A 254 0.82 -4.51 6.57
CA VAL A 254 0.07 -3.40 7.18
C VAL A 254 -1.25 -3.92 7.74
N TRP A 255 -1.47 -3.67 9.03
CA TRP A 255 -2.72 -3.99 9.73
C TRP A 255 -3.39 -2.69 10.18
N ARG A 256 -4.65 -2.47 9.81
CA ARG A 256 -5.46 -1.36 10.29
C ARG A 256 -6.28 -1.81 11.49
N LEU A 257 -6.18 -1.11 12.61
CA LEU A 257 -6.62 -1.56 13.92
C LEU A 257 -7.29 -0.44 14.69
N ALA A 258 -8.20 -0.81 15.60
CA ALA A 258 -8.66 0.04 16.69
C ALA A 258 -8.22 -0.57 18.03
N LEU A 259 -7.47 0.21 18.82
CA LEU A 259 -6.95 -0.22 20.14
C LEU A 259 -7.93 -0.03 21.29
N SER A 260 -9.10 0.55 20.99
CA SER A 260 -10.19 0.82 21.92
C SER A 260 -11.53 0.47 21.25
N GLY A 261 -12.58 0.28 22.06
CA GLY A 261 -13.92 -0.09 21.59
C GLY A 261 -14.22 -1.58 21.71
N ASP A 262 -15.35 -2.02 21.14
CA ASP A 262 -15.72 -3.44 21.11
C ASP A 262 -14.78 -4.21 20.18
N SER A 263 -14.13 -5.22 20.75
CA SER A 263 -13.12 -6.07 20.13
C SER A 263 -13.47 -7.56 20.24
N HIS A 264 -14.71 -7.89 20.64
CA HIS A 264 -15.19 -9.26 20.80
C HIS A 264 -14.25 -10.17 21.63
N GLY A 265 -13.69 -9.61 22.71
CA GLY A 265 -12.80 -10.32 23.63
C GLY A 265 -11.32 -10.29 23.26
N LEU A 266 -10.94 -9.67 22.14
CA LEU A 266 -9.54 -9.42 21.79
C LEU A 266 -9.02 -8.12 22.43
N PRO A 267 -7.71 -7.97 22.64
CA PRO A 267 -7.13 -6.72 23.14
C PRO A 267 -7.21 -5.53 22.16
N TRP A 268 -7.50 -5.78 20.89
CA TRP A 268 -7.73 -4.79 19.83
C TRP A 268 -8.73 -5.33 18.79
N ARG A 269 -9.36 -4.43 18.02
CA ARG A 269 -10.20 -4.78 16.87
C ARG A 269 -9.40 -4.63 15.58
N VAL A 270 -9.48 -5.62 14.69
CA VAL A 270 -8.92 -5.52 13.33
C VAL A 270 -9.95 -4.86 12.41
N LEU A 271 -9.57 -3.74 11.79
CA LEU A 271 -10.40 -2.99 10.82
C LEU A 271 -10.12 -3.48 9.39
N GLY A 272 -8.87 -3.80 9.09
CA GLY A 272 -8.45 -4.32 7.79
C GLY A 272 -7.02 -4.83 7.79
N GLN A 273 -6.68 -5.62 6.78
CA GLN A 273 -5.31 -6.09 6.53
C GLN A 273 -5.03 -5.91 5.04
N ASP A 274 -3.96 -5.18 4.74
CA ASP A 274 -3.60 -4.96 3.35
C ASP A 274 -2.82 -6.18 2.82
N PRO A 275 -2.95 -6.54 1.53
CA PRO A 275 -2.17 -7.61 0.94
C PRO A 275 -0.65 -7.37 1.14
N PRO A 276 0.15 -8.43 1.36
CA PRO A 276 1.59 -8.26 1.48
C PRO A 276 2.14 -7.73 0.15
N PHE A 277 3.01 -6.74 0.23
CA PHE A 277 3.71 -6.20 -0.93
C PHE A 277 5.20 -6.09 -0.66
N GLN A 278 5.99 -5.96 -1.72
CA GLN A 278 7.43 -5.86 -1.63
C GLN A 278 7.88 -4.45 -2.04
N ILE A 279 8.85 -3.90 -1.32
CA ILE A 279 9.51 -2.64 -1.63
C ILE A 279 11.00 -2.86 -1.82
N SER A 280 11.64 -2.01 -2.62
CA SER A 280 13.11 -2.00 -2.68
C SER A 280 13.67 -1.29 -1.45
N THR A 281 14.70 -1.85 -0.81
CA THR A 281 15.32 -1.24 0.37
C THR A 281 16.18 -0.01 0.05
N SER A 282 16.38 0.30 -1.25
CA SER A 282 16.98 1.55 -1.71
C SER A 282 16.01 2.74 -1.78
N SER A 283 14.71 2.53 -1.49
CA SER A 283 13.68 3.58 -1.56
C SER A 283 13.10 3.97 -0.19
N THR A 284 13.71 3.57 0.92
CA THR A 284 13.34 4.08 2.24
C THR A 284 13.93 5.49 2.38
N PRO A 285 13.14 6.58 2.43
CA PRO A 285 13.69 7.81 2.94
C PRO A 285 13.97 7.62 4.44
N PRO A 286 15.03 8.25 4.99
CA PRO A 286 15.26 8.28 6.42
C PRO A 286 14.04 8.80 7.18
#